data_AF-W2SMW9-F1
#
_entry.id   AF-W2SMW9-F1
#
_cell.length_a   1.000
_cell.length_b   1.000
_cell.length_c   1.000
_cell.angle_alpha   90.00
_cell.angle_beta   90.00
_cell.angle_gamma   90.00
#
_symmetry.space_group_name_H-M   'P 1'
#
loop_
_entity.id
_entity.type
_entity.pdbx_description
1 polymer ?
#
loop_
_entity_poly.entity_id
_entity_poly.type
_entity_poly.pdbx_seq_one_letter_code
_entity_poly.pdbx_strand_id
1 'polypeptide(L)'
;MREEYEVEKRHAKLGLTIYAYNDNGVIKAEVRGVTPYAPEGADIGDVVISVDGKLISTVASAADVERLLTEGRLIRLRKGRRPTKSGTDSVKMITPEKPRPPKPCASAAETAASEVSRMKSEEKLLRSIEELLQTEKKYVDDLREVRCLLRKICLSQTVFVFF
;
A
#
# COMPACT_ATOMS: atom_id res chain seq x y z
N MET A 1 -23.48 26.35 12.96
CA MET A 1 -23.31 25.09 13.70
C MET A 1 -22.86 24.04 12.70
N ARG A 2 -21.87 23.19 13.01
CA ARG A 2 -21.48 22.10 12.10
C ARG A 2 -22.34 20.89 12.46
N GLU A 3 -23.00 20.31 11.47
CA GLU A 3 -23.85 19.12 11.67
C GLU A 3 -22.95 17.90 11.93
N GLU A 4 -23.07 17.35 13.14
CA GLU A 4 -22.52 16.05 13.52
C GLU A 4 -23.66 15.03 13.47
N TYR A 5 -23.35 13.85 12.96
CA TYR A 5 -24.31 12.77 12.82
C TYR A 5 -23.62 11.42 13.09
N GLU A 6 -24.41 10.42 13.43
CA GLU A 6 -23.90 9.10 13.80
C GLU A 6 -24.26 8.06 12.74
N VAL A 7 -23.31 7.16 12.55
CA VAL A 7 -23.37 6.10 11.56
C VAL A 7 -23.05 4.79 12.25
N GLU A 8 -23.97 3.84 12.18
CA GLU A 8 -23.79 2.51 12.73
C GLU A 8 -23.35 1.52 11.63
N LYS A 9 -22.32 0.72 11.91
CA LYS A 9 -21.92 -0.40 11.06
C LYS A 9 -22.99 -1.48 11.06
N ARG A 10 -23.42 -1.88 9.87
CA ARG A 10 -24.31 -3.03 9.69
C ARG A 10 -23.50 -4.24 9.25
N HIS A 11 -23.69 -5.38 9.92
CA HIS A 11 -23.00 -6.64 9.60
C HIS A 11 -21.46 -6.57 9.62
N ALA A 12 -20.90 -5.78 10.54
CA ALA A 12 -19.45 -5.46 10.60
C ALA A 12 -18.90 -4.76 9.35
N LYS A 13 -19.79 -4.28 8.48
CA LYS A 13 -19.45 -3.56 7.26
C LYS A 13 -19.84 -2.09 7.39
N LEU A 14 -18.96 -1.23 6.91
CA LEU A 14 -19.17 0.22 6.91
C LEU A 14 -19.37 0.75 5.50
N GLY A 15 -18.72 0.14 4.51
CA GLY A 15 -18.80 0.60 3.13
C GLY A 15 -18.16 1.98 2.89
N LEU A 16 -17.29 2.44 3.80
CA LEU A 16 -16.58 3.71 3.69
C LEU A 16 -15.09 3.47 3.58
N THR A 17 -14.44 4.23 2.70
CA THR A 17 -12.98 4.36 2.68
C THR A 17 -12.61 5.57 3.51
N ILE A 18 -11.89 5.37 4.61
CA ILE A 18 -11.51 6.43 5.55
C ILE A 18 -9.99 6.56 5.55
N TYR A 19 -9.50 7.77 5.39
CA TYR A 19 -8.09 8.10 5.42
C TYR A 19 -7.74 8.79 6.73
N ALA A 20 -6.86 8.18 7.53
CA ALA A 20 -6.33 8.78 8.75
C ALA A 20 -4.92 9.33 8.52
N TYR A 21 -4.66 10.55 8.99
CA TYR A 21 -3.39 11.22 8.84
C TYR A 21 -3.07 12.07 10.06
N ASN A 22 -1.77 12.30 10.30
CA ASN A 22 -1.32 13.24 11.30
C ASN A 22 -1.34 14.66 10.73
N ASP A 23 -2.05 15.58 11.38
CA ASP A 23 -2.06 17.00 11.08
C ASP A 23 -1.58 17.79 12.29
N ASN A 24 -0.34 18.31 12.22
CA ASN A 24 0.27 19.13 13.26
C ASN A 24 0.26 18.47 14.66
N GLY A 25 0.51 17.16 14.72
CA GLY A 25 0.51 16.39 15.96
C GLY A 25 -0.87 15.88 16.38
N VAL A 26 -1.94 16.20 15.64
CA VAL A 26 -3.30 15.73 15.90
C VAL A 26 -3.72 14.76 14.81
N ILE A 27 -4.13 13.56 15.20
CA ILE A 27 -4.68 12.60 14.23
C ILE A 27 -6.05 13.07 13.73
N LYS A 28 -6.21 13.09 12.41
CA LYS A 28 -7.46 13.39 11.70
C LYS A 28 -7.85 12.22 10.83
N ALA A 29 -9.14 12.05 10.59
CA ALA A 29 -9.64 11.04 9.67
C ALA A 29 -10.76 11.62 8.79
N GLU A 30 -10.74 11.28 7.50
CA GLU A 30 -11.64 11.82 6.48
C GLU A 30 -12.15 10.71 5.56
N VAL A 31 -13.43 10.77 5.18
CA VAL A 31 -14.04 9.85 4.21
C VAL A 31 -13.56 10.19 2.81
N ARG A 32 -12.90 9.24 2.13
CA ARG A 32 -12.38 9.36 0.77
C ARG A 32 -13.16 8.58 -0.27
N GLY A 33 -13.98 7.62 0.16
CA GLY A 33 -14.80 6.80 -0.72
C GLY A 33 -16.04 6.30 0.00
N VAL A 34 -17.12 6.16 -0.77
CA VAL A 34 -18.42 5.67 -0.29
C VAL A 34 -18.86 4.58 -1.26
N THR A 35 -19.18 3.41 -0.75
CA THR A 35 -19.71 2.29 -1.53
C THR A 35 -21.25 2.32 -1.55
N PRO A 36 -21.93 1.64 -2.50
CA PRO A 36 -23.39 1.68 -2.62
C PRO A 36 -24.17 1.15 -1.40
N TYR A 37 -23.54 0.32 -0.57
CA TYR A 37 -24.15 -0.23 0.65
C TYR A 37 -23.71 0.51 1.91
N ALA A 38 -23.01 1.63 1.75
CA ALA A 38 -22.69 2.50 2.87
C ALA A 38 -23.97 3.02 3.52
N PRO A 39 -23.97 3.22 4.84
CA PRO A 39 -25.09 3.82 5.56
C PRO A 39 -25.42 5.21 5.01
N GLU A 40 -26.72 5.52 4.92
CA GLU A 40 -27.22 6.75 4.34
C GLU A 40 -26.68 7.98 5.09
N GLY A 41 -26.35 9.02 4.31
CA GLY A 41 -25.90 10.31 4.84
C GLY A 41 -24.39 10.49 4.93
N ALA A 42 -23.58 9.46 4.72
CA ALA A 42 -22.12 9.59 4.65
C ALA A 42 -21.65 10.06 3.26
N ASP A 43 -20.91 11.18 3.20
CA ASP A 43 -20.38 11.72 1.95
C ASP A 43 -18.84 11.78 1.96
N ILE A 44 -18.26 11.77 0.76
CA ILE A 44 -16.82 12.03 0.58
C ILE A 44 -16.49 13.44 1.08
N GLY A 45 -15.45 13.54 1.91
CA GLY A 45 -15.00 14.76 2.56
C GLY A 45 -15.48 14.90 4.01
N ASP A 46 -16.38 14.03 4.48
CA ASP A 46 -16.83 14.04 5.87
C ASP A 46 -15.69 13.65 6.82
N VAL A 47 -15.65 14.30 7.99
CA VAL A 47 -14.58 14.13 8.96
C VAL A 47 -15.05 13.23 10.09
N VAL A 48 -14.25 12.23 10.45
CA VAL A 48 -14.52 11.36 11.59
C VAL A 48 -14.14 12.07 12.88
N ILE A 49 -15.10 12.19 13.79
CA ILE A 49 -14.95 12.86 15.08
C ILE A 49 -14.62 11.84 16.17
N SER A 50 -15.41 10.77 16.26
CA SER A 50 -15.23 9.71 17.24
C SER A 50 -15.72 8.35 16.75
N VAL A 51 -15.19 7.29 17.35
CA VAL A 51 -15.66 5.91 17.17
C VAL A 51 -15.98 5.35 18.55
N ASP A 52 -17.21 4.88 18.76
CA ASP A 52 -17.74 4.40 20.05
C ASP A 52 -17.46 5.38 21.22
N GLY A 53 -17.63 6.67 20.94
CA GLY A 53 -17.36 7.75 21.91
C GLY A 53 -15.88 8.12 22.09
N LYS A 54 -14.93 7.37 21.51
CA LYS A 54 -13.51 7.70 21.55
C LYS A 54 -13.14 8.69 20.44
N LEU A 55 -12.66 9.87 20.83
CA LEU A 55 -12.28 10.93 19.90
C LEU A 55 -11.04 10.57 19.08
N ILE A 56 -11.12 10.70 17.76
CA ILE A 56 -10.00 10.43 16.85
C ILE A 56 -8.81 11.38 17.13
N SER A 57 -9.09 12.63 17.49
CA SER A 57 -8.06 13.64 17.79
C SER A 57 -7.18 13.29 19.00
N THR A 58 -7.64 12.39 19.87
CA THR A 58 -6.90 11.96 21.08
C THR A 58 -6.08 10.70 20.84
N VAL A 59 -6.22 10.08 19.67
CA VAL A 59 -5.54 8.84 19.33
C VAL A 59 -4.08 9.13 18.98
N ALA A 60 -3.17 8.28 19.46
CA ALA A 60 -1.73 8.49 19.30
C ALA A 60 -1.22 8.20 17.86
N SER A 61 -1.89 7.33 17.11
CA SER A 61 -1.42 6.87 15.80
C SER A 61 -2.56 6.52 14.84
N ALA A 62 -2.27 6.56 13.52
CA ALA A 62 -3.21 6.11 12.49
C ALA A 62 -3.54 4.60 12.61
N ALA A 63 -2.60 3.77 13.07
CA ALA A 63 -2.83 2.34 13.30
C ALA A 63 -3.85 2.08 14.42
N ASP A 64 -3.87 2.92 15.46
CA ASP A 64 -4.90 2.81 16.48
C ASP A 64 -6.27 3.27 15.96
N VAL A 65 -6.30 4.24 15.04
CA VAL A 65 -7.54 4.63 14.34
C VAL A 65 -8.06 3.48 13.47
N GLU A 66 -7.18 2.74 12.78
CA GLU A 66 -7.55 1.53 12.05
C GLU A 66 -8.27 0.53 12.94
N ARG A 67 -7.67 0.23 14.11
CA ARG A 67 -8.22 -0.74 15.04
C ARG A 67 -9.59 -0.31 15.55
N LEU A 68 -9.73 0.97 15.92
CA LEU A 68 -11.01 1.54 16.32
C LEU A 68 -12.04 1.46 15.19
N LEU A 69 -11.68 1.83 13.98
CA LEU A 69 -12.57 1.77 12.82
C LEU A 69 -12.79 0.34 12.32
N THR A 70 -12.03 -0.65 12.76
CA THR A 70 -12.25 -2.07 12.45
C THR A 70 -13.23 -2.67 13.46
N GLU A 71 -12.95 -2.51 14.75
CA GLU A 71 -13.69 -3.12 15.86
C GLU A 71 -14.97 -2.36 16.21
N GLY A 72 -14.91 -1.03 16.13
CA GLY A 72 -15.97 -0.17 16.63
C GLY A 72 -17.22 -0.18 15.77
N ARG A 73 -18.38 0.13 16.36
CA ARG A 73 -19.68 0.01 15.68
C ARG A 73 -20.30 1.33 15.31
N LEU A 74 -20.20 2.31 16.21
CA LEU A 74 -20.81 3.62 16.07
C LEU A 74 -19.75 4.65 15.71
N ILE A 75 -19.93 5.33 14.59
CA ILE A 75 -18.99 6.33 14.09
C ILE A 75 -19.70 7.67 14.04
N ARG A 76 -19.15 8.66 14.74
CA ARG A 76 -19.65 10.03 14.69
C ARG A 76 -18.88 10.81 13.64
N LEU A 77 -19.59 11.23 12.62
CA LEU A 77 -19.08 12.00 11.49
C LEU A 77 -19.52 13.45 11.61
N ARG A 78 -18.77 14.34 10.96
CA ARG A 78 -19.12 15.75 10.80
C ARG A 78 -19.08 16.09 9.33
N LYS A 79 -20.11 16.79 8.85
CA LYS A 79 -20.18 17.19 7.44
C LYS A 79 -18.94 17.98 7.02
N GLY A 80 -18.26 17.46 6.01
CA GLY A 80 -17.10 18.04 5.38
C GLY A 80 -17.47 19.32 4.63
N ARG A 81 -16.56 20.30 4.60
CA ARG A 81 -16.66 21.35 3.59
C ARG A 81 -16.20 20.70 2.28
N ARG A 82 -17.10 20.57 1.30
CA ARG A 82 -16.79 20.01 -0.02
C ARG A 82 -15.47 20.62 -0.52
N PRO A 83 -14.42 19.84 -0.76
CA PRO A 83 -13.33 20.31 -1.60
C PRO A 83 -13.91 20.49 -3.01
N THR A 84 -13.77 21.69 -3.56
CA THR A 84 -14.12 22.02 -4.94
C THR A 84 -13.44 21.02 -5.89
N LYS A 85 -14.26 20.33 -6.69
CA LYS A 85 -13.83 19.35 -7.68
C LYS A 85 -13.05 20.03 -8.81
N SER A 86 -11.85 19.56 -9.09
CA SER A 86 -11.26 19.50 -10.43
C SER A 86 -10.76 18.06 -10.56
N GLY A 87 -11.30 17.20 -11.40
CA GLY A 87 -11.70 17.38 -12.78
C GLY A 87 -11.17 16.11 -13.46
N THR A 88 -12.10 15.26 -13.88
CA THR A 88 -11.95 14.16 -14.85
C THR A 88 -10.67 14.15 -15.67
N ASP A 89 -9.97 13.01 -15.71
CA ASP A 89 -9.87 12.31 -16.99
C ASP A 89 -9.61 10.81 -16.83
N SER A 90 -10.48 10.05 -17.49
CA SER A 90 -10.41 8.62 -17.68
C SER A 90 -9.58 8.37 -18.94
N VAL A 91 -8.45 7.66 -18.84
CA VAL A 91 -7.84 7.05 -20.02
C VAL A 91 -7.60 5.56 -19.78
N LYS A 92 -8.36 4.82 -20.58
CA LYS A 92 -8.32 3.41 -20.92
C LYS A 92 -6.93 2.76 -20.96
N MET A 93 -6.91 1.53 -20.47
CA MET A 93 -6.07 0.39 -20.87
C MET A 93 -5.52 0.47 -22.30
N ILE A 94 -4.22 0.18 -22.46
CA ILE A 94 -3.71 -0.65 -23.57
C ILE A 94 -2.57 -1.55 -23.03
N THR A 95 -2.73 -2.85 -23.23
CA THR A 95 -1.88 -4.01 -22.90
C THR A 95 -0.72 -4.19 -23.92
N PRO A 96 0.29 -5.06 -23.64
CA PRO A 96 1.65 -5.01 -24.18
C PRO A 96 1.87 -5.78 -25.49
N GLU A 97 2.70 -5.24 -26.40
CA GLU A 97 3.21 -5.95 -27.59
C GLU A 97 4.65 -6.50 -27.36
N LYS A 98 4.69 -7.79 -27.03
CA LYS A 98 5.53 -8.87 -27.59
C LYS A 98 6.91 -8.52 -28.22
N PRO A 99 8.04 -8.88 -27.56
CA PRO A 99 9.36 -8.94 -28.19
C PRO A 99 9.52 -10.18 -29.07
N ARG A 100 10.05 -10.02 -30.29
CA ARG A 100 10.48 -11.13 -31.16
C ARG A 100 11.80 -11.74 -30.67
N PRO A 101 11.98 -13.07 -30.74
CA PRO A 101 13.24 -13.73 -30.40
C PRO A 101 14.21 -13.75 -31.60
N PRO A 102 15.53 -13.56 -31.39
CA PRO A 102 16.53 -13.92 -32.40
C PRO A 102 16.85 -15.43 -32.34
N LYS A 103 17.09 -16.00 -33.53
CA LYS A 103 17.43 -17.40 -33.80
C LYS A 103 18.75 -17.82 -33.14
N PRO A 104 18.90 -19.08 -32.69
CA PRO A 104 20.18 -19.64 -32.29
C PRO A 104 20.93 -20.20 -33.52
N CYS A 105 22.19 -19.81 -33.70
CA CYS A 105 23.13 -20.51 -34.58
C CYS A 105 23.99 -21.46 -33.72
N ALA A 106 24.07 -22.71 -34.16
CA ALA A 106 24.86 -23.78 -33.59
C ALA A 106 26.26 -23.85 -34.20
N SER A 107 27.24 -24.28 -33.41
CA SER A 107 28.36 -25.18 -33.78
C SER A 107 29.22 -25.41 -32.54
N ALA A 108 29.23 -26.63 -31.98
CA ALA A 108 30.25 -27.67 -32.20
C ALA A 108 31.64 -27.22 -31.67
N ALA A 109 32.01 -27.63 -30.45
CA ALA A 109 32.70 -28.89 -30.11
C ALA A 109 34.20 -28.85 -30.45
N GLU A 110 35.06 -28.81 -29.44
CA GLU A 110 36.35 -29.50 -29.50
C GLU A 110 36.93 -29.71 -28.08
N THR A 111 36.99 -30.99 -27.71
CA THR A 111 37.51 -31.56 -26.46
C THR A 111 38.94 -32.02 -26.72
N ALA A 112 39.94 -31.36 -26.13
CA ALA A 112 41.29 -31.94 -25.97
C ALA A 112 42.25 -31.18 -25.00
N ALA A 113 41.86 -30.03 -24.43
CA ALA A 113 42.65 -29.31 -23.40
C ALA A 113 41.87 -29.19 -22.07
N SER A 114 41.08 -30.22 -21.76
CA SER A 114 39.76 -30.07 -21.12
C SER A 114 39.72 -30.20 -19.60
N GLU A 115 40.82 -30.46 -18.88
CA GLU A 115 40.76 -30.64 -17.42
C GLU A 115 41.28 -29.43 -16.65
N VAL A 116 42.46 -28.89 -17.01
CA VAL A 116 43.03 -27.71 -16.32
C VAL A 116 42.27 -26.42 -16.67
N SER A 117 41.79 -26.29 -17.91
CA SER A 117 40.93 -25.18 -18.33
C SER A 117 39.54 -25.26 -17.69
N ARG A 118 39.03 -26.48 -17.50
CA ARG A 118 37.75 -26.77 -16.85
C ARG A 118 37.80 -26.45 -15.36
N MET A 119 38.83 -26.88 -14.64
CA MET A 119 39.03 -26.51 -13.23
C MET A 119 39.12 -24.99 -13.03
N LYS A 120 39.81 -24.27 -13.93
CA LYS A 120 39.84 -22.79 -13.90
C LYS A 120 38.48 -22.16 -14.20
N SER A 121 37.67 -22.77 -15.06
CA SER A 121 36.30 -22.30 -15.34
C SER A 121 35.34 -22.59 -14.19
N GLU A 122 35.51 -23.72 -13.51
CA GLU A 122 34.74 -24.12 -12.33
C GLU A 122 35.05 -23.18 -11.15
N GLU A 123 36.32 -22.84 -10.91
CA GLU A 123 36.71 -21.87 -9.88
C GLU A 123 36.18 -20.46 -10.15
N LYS A 124 36.09 -20.05 -11.43
CA LYS A 124 35.44 -18.79 -11.83
C LYS A 124 33.93 -18.85 -11.64
N LEU A 125 33.32 -19.98 -11.95
CA LEU A 125 31.88 -20.19 -11.77
C LEU A 125 31.52 -20.10 -10.28
N LEU A 126 32.28 -20.77 -9.41
CA LEU A 126 32.07 -20.73 -7.96
C LEU A 126 32.21 -19.31 -7.39
N ARG A 127 33.22 -18.55 -7.83
CA ARG A 127 33.35 -17.13 -7.47
C ARG A 127 32.17 -16.28 -7.93
N SER A 128 31.68 -16.52 -9.14
CA SER A 128 30.51 -15.82 -9.69
C SER A 128 29.23 -16.16 -8.93
N ILE A 129 29.06 -17.41 -8.50
CA ILE A 129 27.93 -17.85 -7.68
C ILE A 129 27.96 -17.17 -6.30
N GLU A 130 29.12 -17.09 -5.65
CA GLU A 130 29.29 -16.39 -4.37
C GLU A 130 28.92 -14.90 -4.49
N GLU A 131 29.37 -14.24 -5.56
CA GLU A 131 29.05 -12.83 -5.84
C GLU A 131 27.56 -12.61 -6.09
N LEU A 132 26.90 -13.55 -6.80
CA LEU A 132 25.45 -13.53 -7.00
C LEU A 132 24.67 -13.69 -5.69
N LEU A 133 25.10 -14.58 -4.80
CA LEU A 133 24.46 -14.76 -3.49
C LEU A 133 24.62 -13.53 -2.60
N GLN A 134 25.79 -12.88 -2.64
CA GLN A 134 26.02 -11.63 -1.90
C GLN A 134 25.14 -10.50 -2.41
N THR A 135 24.98 -10.39 -3.73
CA THR A 135 24.10 -9.38 -4.33
C THR A 135 22.64 -9.66 -4.04
N GLU A 136 22.18 -10.90 -4.11
CA GLU A 136 20.82 -11.29 -3.69
C GLU A 136 20.56 -10.92 -2.24
N LYS A 137 21.48 -11.28 -1.33
CA LYS A 137 21.38 -10.93 0.09
C LYS A 137 21.25 -9.41 0.27
N LYS A 138 22.08 -8.63 -0.42
CA LYS A 138 22.02 -7.17 -0.40
C LYS A 138 20.66 -6.66 -0.87
N TYR A 139 20.14 -7.15 -1.99
CA TYR A 139 18.82 -6.74 -2.48
C TYR A 139 17.70 -7.08 -1.49
N VAL A 140 17.77 -8.23 -0.83
CA VAL A 140 16.79 -8.61 0.20
C VAL A 140 16.88 -7.68 1.41
N ASP A 141 18.09 -7.30 1.85
CA ASP A 141 18.28 -6.35 2.94
C ASP A 141 17.80 -4.93 2.56
N ASP A 142 18.11 -4.46 1.36
CA ASP A 142 17.63 -3.17 0.82
C ASP A 142 16.08 -3.17 0.77
N LEU A 143 15.45 -4.25 0.30
CA LEU A 143 13.99 -4.38 0.30
C LEU A 143 13.38 -4.41 1.70
N ARG A 144 14.07 -5.04 2.67
CA ARG A 144 13.65 -5.00 4.09
C ARG A 144 13.73 -3.59 4.65
N GLU A 145 14.74 -2.82 4.26
CA GLU A 145 14.90 -1.42 4.64
C GLU A 145 13.84 -0.53 3.99
N VAL A 146 13.55 -0.71 2.70
CA VAL A 146 12.45 -0.04 2.00
C VAL A 146 11.11 -0.36 2.65
N ARG A 147 10.87 -1.63 3.03
CA ARG A 147 9.67 -2.01 3.78
C ARG A 147 9.62 -1.33 5.16
N CYS A 148 10.76 -1.17 5.83
CA CYS A 148 10.86 -0.47 7.10
C CYS A 148 10.58 1.03 6.96
N LEU A 149 11.13 1.66 5.91
CA LEU A 149 10.86 3.04 5.52
C LEU A 149 9.40 3.24 5.17
N LEU A 150 8.79 2.33 4.38
CA LEU A 150 7.37 2.35 4.08
C LEU A 150 6.52 2.23 5.35
N ARG A 151 6.89 1.39 6.33
CA ARG A 151 6.22 1.37 7.64
C ARG A 151 6.36 2.70 8.40
N LYS A 152 7.53 3.32 8.38
CA LYS A 152 7.77 4.64 9.00
C LYS A 152 7.01 5.77 8.29
N ILE A 153 6.85 5.69 6.98
CA ILE A 153 6.07 6.65 6.19
C ILE A 153 4.57 6.42 6.40
N CYS A 154 4.10 5.17 6.36
CA CYS A 154 2.71 4.80 6.66
C CYS A 154 2.29 5.10 8.11
N LEU A 155 3.23 5.25 9.06
CA LEU A 155 2.94 5.78 10.39
C LEU A 155 2.35 7.21 10.36
N SER A 156 2.50 7.94 9.25
CA SER A 156 1.99 9.31 9.11
C SER A 156 0.64 9.39 8.38
N GLN A 157 0.32 8.42 7.52
CA GLN A 157 -0.77 8.49 6.54
C GLN A 157 -1.24 7.07 6.16
N THR A 158 -2.46 6.69 6.53
CA THR A 158 -3.02 5.36 6.22
C THR A 158 -4.42 5.46 5.66
N VAL A 159 -4.61 4.91 4.44
CA VAL A 159 -5.93 4.76 3.81
C VAL A 159 -6.49 3.41 4.24
N PHE A 160 -7.67 3.43 4.86
CA PHE A 160 -8.40 2.23 5.25
C PHE A 160 -9.63 2.05 4.38
N VAL A 161 -9.80 0.85 3.86
CA VAL A 161 -11.01 0.46 3.11
C VAL A 161 -11.83 -0.47 4.00
N PHE A 162 -12.95 0.03 4.53
CA PHE A 162 -13.87 -0.78 5.32
C PHE A 162 -15.00 -1.26 4.42
N PHE A 163 -14.92 -2.53 4.02
CA PHE A 163 -15.95 -3.20 3.22
C PHE A 163 -17.21 -3.50 4.02
#